data_AF-A0A142XCD0-F1
#
_entry.id   AF-A0A142XCD0-F1
#
_cell.length_a   1.000
_cell.length_b   1.000
_cell.length_c   1.000
_cell.angle_alpha   90.00
_cell.angle_beta   90.00
_cell.angle_gamma   90.00
#
_symmetry.space_group_name_H-M   'P 1'
#
loop_
_entity.id
_entity.type
_entity.pdbx_description
1 polymer ?
#
loop_
_entity_poly.entity_id
_entity_poly.type
_entity_poly.pdbx_seq_one_letter_code
_entity_poly.pdbx_strand_id
1 'polypeptide(L)'
;MSKRDRSKEQNKRGKRAPSTQFITMTPGPTIEADGKTWRLGFNTQNAKGRFEELVRAHVLRDAIRTRQVLGDDGETYYQDVRDSLTAGHYDTFEPGWVRILKSSAGSRLFLLSLLQKHHPDATEADAQNLLTNHRAETEAALAVVSPDFLQAVARQTALEKGATPQAADAVAAELANKMHGELASEPASATA
;
A
#
# COMPACT_ATOMS: atom_id res chain seq x y z
N MET A 1 43.83 -43.74 27.74
CA MET A 1 43.00 -43.81 26.51
C MET A 1 41.55 -43.71 26.96
N SER A 2 40.88 -42.54 26.82
CA SER A 2 40.07 -42.09 25.65
C SER A 2 38.73 -42.86 25.58
N LYS A 3 37.51 -42.31 25.66
CA LYS A 3 36.97 -40.95 25.46
C LYS A 3 35.78 -40.71 26.40
N ARG A 4 35.81 -39.58 27.11
CA ARG A 4 34.66 -38.94 27.77
C ARG A 4 33.83 -38.16 26.76
N ASP A 5 32.55 -37.98 27.08
CA ASP A 5 31.78 -36.74 26.91
C ASP A 5 31.98 -35.94 25.63
N ARG A 6 31.36 -36.35 24.51
CA ARG A 6 31.01 -35.43 23.40
C ARG A 6 29.85 -35.98 22.58
N SER A 7 28.60 -35.68 22.96
CA SER A 7 27.45 -35.56 22.02
C SER A 7 26.15 -35.13 22.72
N LYS A 8 26.20 -34.19 23.67
CA LYS A 8 25.01 -33.56 24.28
C LYS A 8 24.87 -32.07 23.96
N GLU A 9 25.52 -31.58 22.92
CA GLU A 9 25.69 -30.13 22.72
C GLU A 9 25.49 -29.67 21.27
N GLN A 10 24.42 -30.13 20.61
CA GLN A 10 23.98 -29.56 19.33
C GLN A 10 22.46 -29.61 19.19
N ASN A 11 21.72 -28.94 20.09
CA ASN A 11 20.33 -28.56 19.79
C ASN A 11 19.82 -27.34 20.57
N LYS A 12 20.67 -26.33 20.71
CA LYS A 12 20.27 -24.97 21.13
C LYS A 12 20.59 -23.96 20.02
N ARG A 13 20.07 -24.18 18.81
CA ARG A 13 19.84 -23.06 17.88
C ARG A 13 18.50 -22.48 18.25
N GLY A 14 18.56 -21.31 18.88
CA GLY A 14 17.43 -20.63 19.49
C GLY A 14 16.24 -20.58 18.54
N LYS A 15 15.08 -20.99 19.07
CA LYS A 15 13.80 -20.45 18.62
C LYS A 15 13.95 -18.94 18.64
N ARG A 16 14.18 -18.32 17.49
CA ARG A 16 13.93 -16.89 17.33
C ARG A 16 12.44 -16.74 17.62
N ALA A 17 12.13 -16.20 18.79
CA ALA A 17 10.77 -15.77 19.10
C ALA A 17 10.28 -14.92 17.91
N PRO A 18 9.01 -15.05 17.50
CA PRO A 18 8.46 -14.14 16.51
C PRO A 18 8.71 -12.73 17.05
N SER A 19 9.49 -11.94 16.32
CA SER A 19 9.61 -10.53 16.62
C SER A 19 8.20 -9.97 16.46
N THR A 20 7.52 -9.77 17.59
CA THR A 20 6.43 -8.82 17.69
C THR A 20 7.03 -7.51 17.20
N GLN A 21 6.88 -7.23 15.91
CA GLN A 21 7.16 -5.91 15.37
C GLN A 21 6.15 -5.00 16.04
N PHE A 22 6.52 -4.49 17.21
CA PHE A 22 6.04 -3.20 17.65
C PHE A 22 6.39 -2.28 16.50
N ILE A 23 5.38 -1.92 15.69
CA ILE A 23 5.45 -0.78 14.79
C ILE A 23 5.95 0.34 15.68
N THR A 24 7.22 0.68 15.53
CA THR A 24 7.90 1.63 16.39
C THR A 24 7.07 2.90 16.39
N MET A 25 6.73 3.40 17.58
CA MET A 25 6.05 4.67 17.82
C MET A 25 6.93 5.89 17.43
N THR A 26 7.79 5.74 16.42
CA THR A 26 8.51 6.86 15.83
C THR A 26 7.48 7.69 15.08
N PRO A 27 7.40 9.02 15.32
CA PRO A 27 6.57 9.88 14.49
C PRO A 27 6.94 9.65 13.03
N GLY A 28 5.96 9.32 12.19
CA GLY A 28 6.20 8.99 10.79
C GLY A 28 6.91 10.12 10.04
N PRO A 29 7.50 9.82 8.86
CA PRO A 29 8.31 10.79 8.12
C PRO A 29 7.51 12.04 7.78
N THR A 30 8.19 13.18 7.73
CA THR A 30 7.60 14.48 7.42
C THR A 30 8.15 15.04 6.11
N ILE A 31 7.31 15.77 5.38
CA ILE A 31 7.68 16.55 4.20
C ILE A 31 7.44 18.02 4.53
N GLU A 32 8.45 18.88 4.40
CA GLU A 32 8.31 20.32 4.56
C GLU A 32 7.99 20.93 3.18
N ALA A 33 6.80 21.50 3.01
CA ALA A 33 6.34 22.03 1.74
C ALA A 33 5.37 23.19 1.95
N ASP A 34 5.54 24.28 1.19
CA ASP A 34 4.66 25.46 1.19
C ASP A 34 4.40 26.04 2.60
N GLY A 35 5.41 26.00 3.47
CA GLY A 35 5.31 26.47 4.86
C GLY A 35 4.49 25.55 5.78
N LYS A 36 4.15 24.34 5.32
CA LYS A 36 3.44 23.30 6.08
C LYS A 36 4.30 22.05 6.25
N THR A 37 4.21 21.44 7.43
CA THR A 37 4.83 20.15 7.73
C THR A 37 3.83 19.01 7.51
N TRP A 38 4.02 18.25 6.44
CA TRP A 38 3.19 17.11 6.09
C TRP A 38 3.74 15.82 6.70
N ARG A 39 3.22 15.47 7.88
CA ARG A 39 3.45 14.15 8.48
C ARG A 39 2.69 13.03 7.77
N LEU A 40 3.41 12.01 7.34
CA LEU A 40 2.85 10.76 6.85
C LEU A 40 2.62 9.82 8.04
N GLY A 41 1.46 9.18 8.08
CA GLY A 41 1.17 8.19 9.10
C GLY A 41 0.25 7.10 8.57
N PHE A 42 0.39 5.91 9.13
CA PHE A 42 -0.58 4.84 8.92
C PHE A 42 -0.87 4.17 10.26
N ASN A 43 -2.15 4.11 10.63
CA ASN A 43 -2.61 2.96 11.41
C ASN A 43 -3.14 1.98 10.36
N THR A 44 -2.75 0.72 10.47
CA THR A 44 -2.86 -0.24 9.37
C THR A 44 -4.31 -0.50 8.96
N GLN A 45 -5.24 -0.55 9.92
CA GLN A 45 -6.67 -0.73 9.63
C GLN A 45 -7.30 0.47 8.91
N ASN A 46 -7.04 1.70 9.37
CA ASN A 46 -7.68 2.89 8.81
C ASN A 46 -7.04 3.30 7.48
N ALA A 47 -5.72 3.15 7.33
CA ALA A 47 -5.04 3.55 6.10
C ALA A 47 -5.33 2.57 4.93
N LYS A 48 -5.43 1.25 5.20
CA LYS A 48 -5.92 0.27 4.21
C LYS A 48 -7.32 0.61 3.73
N GLY A 49 -8.28 0.66 4.66
CA GLY A 49 -9.68 0.93 4.33
C GLY A 49 -9.83 2.28 3.64
N ARG A 50 -9.08 3.30 4.09
CA ARG A 50 -9.09 4.60 3.43
C ARG A 50 -8.54 4.55 2.01
N PHE A 51 -7.47 3.81 1.78
CA PHE A 51 -6.93 3.67 0.44
C PHE A 51 -7.91 2.91 -0.48
N GLU A 52 -8.55 1.85 0.00
CA GLU A 52 -9.61 1.14 -0.74
C GLU A 52 -10.79 2.07 -1.08
N GLU A 53 -11.26 2.89 -0.13
CA GLU A 53 -12.30 3.91 -0.38
C GLU A 53 -11.89 4.89 -1.47
N LEU A 54 -10.66 5.42 -1.39
CA LEU A 54 -10.12 6.36 -2.36
C LEU A 54 -10.01 5.75 -3.76
N VAL A 55 -9.54 4.50 -3.86
CA VAL A 55 -9.47 3.75 -5.13
C VAL A 55 -10.87 3.54 -5.71
N ARG A 56 -11.82 3.05 -4.91
CA ARG A 56 -13.21 2.83 -5.34
C ARG A 56 -13.88 4.13 -5.79
N ALA A 57 -13.69 5.21 -5.04
CA ALA A 57 -14.23 6.53 -5.38
C ALA A 57 -13.60 7.09 -6.67
N HIS A 58 -12.29 6.90 -6.87
CA HIS A 58 -11.59 7.33 -8.07
C HIS A 58 -12.13 6.62 -9.31
N VAL A 59 -12.21 5.28 -9.26
CA VAL A 59 -12.70 4.44 -10.36
C VAL A 59 -14.15 4.79 -10.71
N LEU A 60 -15.01 4.98 -9.72
CA LEU A 60 -16.40 5.37 -9.96
C LEU A 60 -16.51 6.76 -10.59
N ARG A 61 -15.71 7.74 -10.13
CA ARG A 61 -15.69 9.10 -10.68
C ARG A 61 -15.23 9.09 -12.13
N ASP A 62 -14.22 8.30 -12.44
CA ASP A 62 -13.71 8.15 -13.81
C ASP A 62 -14.77 7.51 -14.72
N ALA A 63 -15.47 6.47 -14.25
CA ALA A 63 -16.58 5.87 -14.97
C ALA A 63 -17.74 6.85 -15.24
N ILE A 64 -18.10 7.68 -14.26
CA ILE A 64 -19.12 8.73 -14.44
C ILE A 64 -18.68 9.74 -15.50
N ARG A 65 -17.40 10.15 -15.49
CA ARG A 65 -16.87 11.08 -16.49
C ARG A 65 -16.89 10.46 -17.88
N THR A 66 -16.42 9.22 -18.02
CA THR A 66 -16.41 8.49 -19.30
C THR A 66 -17.83 8.29 -19.84
N ARG A 67 -18.79 8.00 -18.96
CA ARG A 67 -20.22 7.93 -19.30
C ARG A 67 -20.73 9.22 -19.96
N GLN A 68 -20.36 10.37 -19.41
CA GLN A 68 -20.78 11.68 -19.94
C GLN A 68 -20.16 11.99 -21.32
N VAL A 69 -19.00 11.41 -21.63
CA VAL A 69 -18.28 11.65 -22.89
C VAL A 69 -18.73 10.69 -24.00
N LEU A 70 -19.00 9.42 -23.66
CA LEU A 70 -19.22 8.36 -24.65
C LEU A 70 -20.68 7.99 -24.91
N GLY A 71 -21.65 8.59 -24.23
CA GLY A 71 -23.07 8.27 -24.44
C GLY A 71 -23.40 6.81 -24.09
N ASP A 72 -24.01 6.06 -25.01
CA ASP A 72 -24.47 4.67 -24.77
C ASP A 72 -23.33 3.71 -24.45
N ASP A 73 -22.19 3.79 -25.16
CA ASP A 73 -20.99 3.01 -24.85
C ASP A 73 -20.45 3.35 -23.44
N GLY A 74 -20.65 4.60 -23.04
CA GLY A 74 -20.33 5.11 -21.71
C GLY A 74 -21.23 4.55 -20.61
N GLU A 75 -22.49 4.24 -20.91
CA GLU A 75 -23.41 3.57 -19.98
C GLU A 75 -22.95 2.14 -19.72
N THR A 76 -22.64 1.37 -20.76
CA THR A 76 -22.13 0.00 -20.63
C THR A 76 -20.84 -0.02 -19.79
N TYR A 77 -19.89 0.87 -20.09
CA TYR A 77 -18.66 0.99 -19.31
C TYR A 77 -18.93 1.31 -17.83
N TYR A 78 -19.87 2.23 -17.56
CA TYR A 78 -20.24 2.58 -16.19
C TYR A 78 -20.84 1.39 -15.43
N GLN A 79 -21.70 0.59 -16.06
CA GLN A 79 -22.26 -0.62 -15.44
C GLN A 79 -21.18 -1.67 -15.17
N ASP A 80 -20.28 -1.93 -16.13
CA ASP A 80 -19.17 -2.88 -15.95
C ASP A 80 -18.28 -2.49 -14.76
N VAL A 81 -18.03 -1.19 -14.59
CA VAL A 81 -17.28 -0.67 -13.45
C VAL A 81 -18.04 -0.88 -12.13
N ARG A 82 -19.35 -0.61 -12.10
CA ARG A 82 -20.18 -0.84 -10.91
C ARG A 82 -20.24 -2.32 -10.51
N ASP A 83 -20.37 -3.21 -11.49
CA ASP A 83 -20.40 -4.65 -11.26
C ASP A 83 -19.05 -5.13 -10.74
N SER A 84 -17.95 -4.63 -11.32
CA SER A 84 -16.59 -4.92 -10.83
C SER A 84 -16.35 -4.43 -9.39
N LEU A 85 -16.87 -3.25 -9.03
CA LEU A 85 -16.80 -2.73 -7.65
C LEU A 85 -17.61 -3.58 -6.66
N THR A 86 -18.74 -4.12 -7.11
CA THR A 86 -19.61 -5.00 -6.31
C THR A 86 -19.01 -6.38 -6.14
N ALA A 87 -18.35 -6.91 -7.17
CA ALA A 87 -17.66 -8.19 -7.17
C ALA A 87 -16.31 -8.18 -6.41
N GLY A 88 -15.88 -7.02 -5.88
CA GLY A 88 -14.63 -6.91 -5.12
C GLY A 88 -13.36 -6.83 -5.99
N HIS A 89 -13.46 -6.59 -7.31
CA HIS A 89 -12.27 -6.51 -8.18
C HIS A 89 -11.28 -5.40 -7.79
N TYR A 90 -11.72 -4.43 -6.98
CA TYR A 90 -10.92 -3.32 -6.48
C TYR A 90 -10.61 -3.44 -4.97
N ASP A 91 -10.82 -4.61 -4.37
CA ASP A 91 -10.35 -4.91 -3.01
C ASP A 91 -8.83 -5.04 -2.97
N THR A 92 -8.24 -4.86 -1.80
CA THR A 92 -6.78 -4.92 -1.60
C THR A 92 -6.16 -6.18 -2.22
N PHE A 93 -5.15 -5.97 -3.08
CA PHE A 93 -4.45 -6.98 -3.89
C PHE A 93 -5.25 -7.68 -4.98
N GLU A 94 -6.53 -7.34 -5.19
CA GLU A 94 -7.27 -7.80 -6.36
C GLU A 94 -6.78 -7.07 -7.63
N PRO A 95 -7.00 -7.64 -8.83
CA PRO A 95 -6.38 -7.13 -10.07
C PRO A 95 -6.67 -5.65 -10.38
N GLY A 96 -7.89 -5.17 -10.07
CA GLY A 96 -8.26 -3.77 -10.26
C GLY A 96 -7.54 -2.83 -9.31
N TRP A 97 -7.34 -3.25 -8.05
CA TRP A 97 -6.58 -2.47 -7.06
C TRP A 97 -5.11 -2.37 -7.45
N VAL A 98 -4.48 -3.48 -7.85
CA VAL A 98 -3.08 -3.49 -8.31
C VAL A 98 -2.89 -2.61 -9.54
N ARG A 99 -3.85 -2.65 -10.48
CA ARG A 99 -3.83 -1.77 -11.65
C ARG A 99 -3.83 -0.29 -11.26
N ILE A 100 -4.68 0.10 -10.31
CA ILE A 100 -4.71 1.49 -9.83
C ILE A 100 -3.41 1.83 -9.11
N LEU A 101 -2.89 0.96 -8.26
CA LEU A 101 -1.64 1.19 -7.53
C LEU A 101 -0.45 1.47 -8.48
N LYS A 102 -0.40 0.82 -9.64
CA LYS A 102 0.63 1.03 -10.67
C LYS A 102 0.42 2.28 -11.53
N SER A 103 -0.73 2.94 -11.42
CA SER A 103 -1.03 4.15 -12.18
C SER A 103 -0.53 5.42 -11.46
N SER A 104 -0.44 6.53 -12.19
CA SER A 104 -0.17 7.84 -11.58
C SER A 104 -1.23 8.26 -10.55
N ALA A 105 -2.48 7.82 -10.72
CA ALA A 105 -3.53 8.00 -9.72
C ALA A 105 -3.23 7.20 -8.46
N GLY A 106 -2.67 6.00 -8.58
CA GLY A 106 -2.27 5.14 -7.47
C GLY A 106 -1.34 5.84 -6.50
N SER A 107 -0.22 6.41 -6.99
CA SER A 107 0.74 7.13 -6.15
C SER A 107 0.09 8.30 -5.40
N ARG A 108 -0.78 9.07 -6.07
CA ARG A 108 -1.51 10.19 -5.46
C ARG A 108 -2.47 9.73 -4.38
N LEU A 109 -3.31 8.74 -4.67
CA LEU A 109 -4.31 8.22 -3.73
C LEU A 109 -3.65 7.51 -2.55
N PHE A 110 -2.54 6.83 -2.79
CA PHE A 110 -1.75 6.20 -1.74
C PHE A 110 -1.18 7.25 -0.79
N LEU A 111 -0.48 8.27 -1.30
CA LEU A 111 0.03 9.38 -0.50
C LEU A 111 -1.11 10.06 0.28
N LEU A 112 -2.24 10.33 -0.37
CA LEU A 112 -3.40 10.93 0.28
C LEU A 112 -3.90 10.10 1.46
N SER A 113 -3.96 8.77 1.32
CA SER A 113 -4.40 7.89 2.42
C SER A 113 -3.47 7.97 3.65
N LEU A 114 -2.17 8.17 3.44
CA LEU A 114 -1.18 8.36 4.50
C LEU A 114 -1.26 9.75 5.14
N LEU A 115 -1.50 10.79 4.34
CA LEU A 115 -1.62 12.16 4.84
C LEU A 115 -2.86 12.33 5.72
N GLN A 116 -4.00 11.76 5.30
CA GLN A 116 -5.28 11.92 5.99
C GLN A 116 -5.31 11.35 7.41
N LYS A 117 -4.31 10.56 7.80
CA LYS A 117 -4.13 10.13 9.19
C LYS A 117 -3.83 11.30 10.14
N HIS A 118 -3.04 12.26 9.70
CA HIS A 118 -2.59 13.41 10.51
C HIS A 118 -3.12 14.76 9.99
N HIS A 119 -3.58 14.78 8.74
CA HIS A 119 -4.12 15.95 8.05
C HIS A 119 -5.48 15.57 7.44
N PRO A 120 -6.56 15.45 8.25
CA PRO A 120 -7.86 14.98 7.76
C PRO A 120 -8.47 15.87 6.66
N ASP A 121 -8.01 17.11 6.56
CA ASP A 121 -8.35 18.11 5.56
C ASP A 121 -7.55 17.97 4.26
N ALA A 122 -6.52 17.11 4.22
CA ALA A 122 -5.71 16.90 3.01
C ALA A 122 -6.57 16.41 1.84
N THR A 123 -6.28 16.95 0.67
CA THR A 123 -7.00 16.73 -0.58
C THR A 123 -6.15 16.01 -1.63
N GLU A 124 -6.78 15.52 -2.70
CA GLU A 124 -6.04 14.99 -3.85
C GLU A 124 -5.09 16.03 -4.47
N ALA A 125 -5.44 17.32 -4.42
CA ALA A 125 -4.60 18.39 -4.94
C ALA A 125 -3.32 18.55 -4.11
N ASP A 126 -3.40 18.43 -2.78
CA ASP A 126 -2.24 18.49 -1.90
C ASP A 126 -1.27 17.33 -2.19
N ALA A 127 -1.81 16.12 -2.31
CA ALA A 127 -1.01 14.94 -2.65
C ALA A 127 -0.36 15.08 -4.04
N GLN A 128 -1.08 15.63 -5.02
CA GLN A 128 -0.53 15.91 -6.35
C GLN A 128 0.57 16.97 -6.29
N ASN A 129 0.37 18.05 -5.52
CA ASN A 129 1.35 19.11 -5.34
C ASN A 129 2.66 18.55 -4.76
N LEU A 130 2.57 17.74 -3.71
CA LEU A 130 3.73 17.08 -3.11
C LEU A 130 4.48 16.19 -4.10
N LEU A 131 3.77 15.34 -4.85
CA LEU A 131 4.37 14.47 -5.85
C LEU A 131 5.01 15.22 -7.02
N THR A 132 4.55 16.43 -7.33
CA THR A 132 5.00 17.21 -8.49
C THR A 132 6.11 18.19 -8.11
N ASN A 133 5.90 18.96 -7.04
CA ASN A 133 6.73 20.10 -6.66
C ASN A 133 7.69 19.81 -5.51
N HIS A 134 7.45 18.74 -4.74
CA HIS A 134 8.28 18.30 -3.60
C HIS A 134 8.67 16.83 -3.75
N ARG A 135 9.00 16.44 -4.99
CA ARG A 135 9.11 15.05 -5.40
C ARG A 135 10.18 14.29 -4.61
N ALA A 136 11.37 14.87 -4.43
CA ALA A 136 12.49 14.20 -3.78
C ALA A 136 12.19 13.89 -2.30
N GLU A 137 11.64 14.87 -1.59
CA GLU A 137 11.24 14.73 -0.18
C GLU A 137 10.08 13.75 -0.05
N THR A 138 9.12 13.79 -0.96
CA THR A 138 7.99 12.88 -1.00
C THR A 138 8.43 11.43 -1.25
N GLU A 139 9.29 11.20 -2.24
CA GLU A 139 9.84 9.88 -2.53
C GLU A 139 10.66 9.33 -1.36
N ALA A 140 11.49 10.17 -0.71
CA ALA A 140 12.24 9.79 0.48
C ALA A 140 11.33 9.40 1.65
N ALA A 141 10.27 10.18 1.91
CA ALA A 141 9.29 9.87 2.96
C ALA A 141 8.51 8.59 2.64
N LEU A 142 8.12 8.39 1.38
CA LEU A 142 7.44 7.18 0.94
C LEU A 142 8.33 5.94 1.04
N ALA A 143 9.62 6.04 0.72
CA ALA A 143 10.57 4.93 0.83
C ALA A 143 10.69 4.39 2.27
N VAL A 144 10.50 5.26 3.27
CA VAL A 144 10.52 4.88 4.70
C VAL A 144 9.21 4.18 5.11
N VAL A 145 8.06 4.67 4.64
CA VAL A 145 6.74 4.25 5.17
C VAL A 145 6.10 3.11 4.37
N SER A 146 6.35 3.04 3.06
CA SER A 146 5.63 2.13 2.15
C SER A 146 5.90 0.64 2.42
N PRO A 147 7.14 0.19 2.70
CA PRO A 147 7.41 -1.23 2.96
C PRO A 147 6.60 -1.78 4.13
N ASP A 148 6.63 -1.08 5.27
CA ASP A 148 5.92 -1.48 6.48
C ASP A 148 4.40 -1.42 6.28
N PHE A 149 3.91 -0.41 5.55
CA PHE A 149 2.51 -0.33 5.16
C PHE A 149 2.08 -1.55 4.35
N LEU A 150 2.79 -1.85 3.26
CA LEU A 150 2.44 -2.96 2.36
C LEU A 150 2.52 -4.31 3.10
N GLN A 151 3.54 -4.51 3.94
CA GLN A 151 3.67 -5.71 4.75
C GLN A 151 2.49 -5.85 5.72
N ALA A 152 2.11 -4.79 6.41
CA ALA A 152 1.00 -4.84 7.34
C ALA A 152 -0.36 -5.07 6.66
N VAL A 153 -0.57 -4.45 5.49
CA VAL A 153 -1.77 -4.63 4.66
C VAL A 153 -1.85 -6.05 4.11
N ALA A 154 -0.73 -6.61 3.64
CA ALA A 154 -0.63 -8.00 3.21
C ALA A 154 -0.98 -8.98 4.33
N ARG A 155 -0.41 -8.77 5.51
CA ARG A 155 -0.70 -9.58 6.70
C ARG A 155 -2.18 -9.51 7.07
N GLN A 156 -2.75 -8.30 7.13
CA GLN A 156 -4.16 -8.10 7.46
C GLN A 156 -5.08 -8.81 6.46
N THR A 157 -4.83 -8.64 5.16
CA THR A 157 -5.63 -9.26 4.10
C THR A 157 -5.57 -10.78 4.16
N ALA A 158 -4.40 -11.36 4.45
CA ALA A 158 -4.26 -12.80 4.62
C ALA A 158 -5.08 -13.33 5.82
N LEU A 159 -5.09 -12.60 6.94
CA LEU A 159 -5.91 -12.94 8.11
C LEU A 159 -7.41 -12.86 7.81
N GLU A 160 -7.86 -11.82 7.08
CA GLU A 160 -9.24 -11.66 6.63
C GLU A 160 -9.68 -12.82 5.72
N LYS A 161 -8.75 -13.36 4.92
CA LYS A 161 -8.95 -14.56 4.08
C LYS A 161 -8.81 -15.89 4.85
N GLY A 162 -8.68 -15.86 6.18
CA GLY A 162 -8.68 -17.04 7.04
C GLY A 162 -7.30 -17.70 7.25
N ALA A 163 -6.21 -17.04 6.86
CA ALA A 163 -4.87 -17.56 7.14
C ALA A 163 -4.56 -17.57 8.64
N THR A 164 -3.70 -18.51 9.06
CA THR A 164 -3.13 -18.47 10.41
C THR A 164 -2.15 -17.29 10.53
N PRO A 165 -1.85 -16.79 11.74
CA PRO A 165 -0.88 -15.71 11.93
C PRO A 165 0.48 -15.98 11.26
N GLN A 166 0.99 -17.20 11.34
CA GLN A 166 2.27 -17.58 10.75
C GLN A 166 2.22 -17.61 9.21
N ALA A 167 1.10 -18.07 8.64
CA ALA A 167 0.90 -18.05 7.19
C ALA A 167 0.73 -16.60 6.68
N ALA A 168 0.03 -15.75 7.44
CA ALA A 168 -0.12 -14.33 7.11
C ALA A 168 1.21 -13.58 7.10
N ASP A 169 2.11 -13.88 8.04
CA ASP A 169 3.46 -13.29 8.08
C ASP A 169 4.30 -13.72 6.86
N ALA A 170 4.18 -14.98 6.43
CA ALA A 170 4.87 -15.48 5.25
C ALA A 170 4.35 -14.83 3.95
N VAL A 171 3.02 -14.74 3.80
CA VAL A 171 2.38 -14.05 2.67
C VAL A 171 2.78 -12.58 2.64
N ALA A 172 2.83 -11.92 3.79
CA ALA A 172 3.23 -10.52 3.89
C ALA A 172 4.66 -10.28 3.43
N ALA A 173 5.59 -11.15 3.82
CA ALA A 173 6.98 -11.06 3.39
C ALA A 173 7.13 -11.30 1.88
N GLU A 174 6.44 -12.29 1.33
CA GLU A 174 6.48 -12.59 -0.12
C GLU A 174 5.89 -11.43 -0.94
N LEU A 175 4.75 -10.89 -0.52
CA LEU A 175 4.07 -9.84 -1.24
C LEU A 175 4.80 -8.50 -1.17
N ALA A 176 5.41 -8.17 -0.03
CA ALA A 176 6.27 -7.00 0.10
C ALA A 176 7.48 -7.09 -0.86
N ASN A 177 8.12 -8.25 -0.95
CA ASN A 177 9.23 -8.48 -1.90
C ASN A 177 8.78 -8.37 -3.36
N LYS A 178 7.62 -8.96 -3.70
CA LYS A 178 7.06 -8.88 -5.04
C LYS A 178 6.71 -7.45 -5.43
N MET A 179 6.03 -6.71 -4.55
CA MET A 179 5.66 -5.32 -4.80
C MET A 179 6.86 -4.40 -4.90
N HIS A 180 7.90 -4.61 -4.08
CA HIS A 180 9.14 -3.85 -4.20
C HIS A 180 9.82 -4.10 -5.55
N GLY A 181 9.84 -5.35 -6.03
CA GLY A 181 10.34 -5.69 -7.36
C GLY A 181 9.51 -5.09 -8.49
N GLU A 182 8.18 -5.23 -8.44
CA GLU A 182 7.29 -4.72 -9.50
C GLU A 182 7.27 -3.19 -9.57
N LEU A 183 7.38 -2.48 -8.45
CA LEU A 183 7.43 -1.01 -8.41
C LEU A 183 8.82 -0.46 -8.78
N ALA A 184 9.89 -1.24 -8.60
CA ALA A 184 11.24 -0.86 -9.01
C ALA A 184 11.55 -1.16 -10.49
N SER A 185 10.75 -2.01 -11.14
CA SER A 185 11.05 -2.54 -12.49
C SER A 185 10.49 -1.71 -13.65
N GLU A 186 9.88 -0.55 -13.42
CA GLU A 186 9.51 0.37 -14.51
C GLU A 186 10.55 1.49 -14.65
N PRO A 187 11.47 1.42 -15.63
CA PRO A 187 12.09 2.62 -16.15
C PRO A 187 11.03 3.44 -16.89
N ALA A 188 11.05 4.75 -16.67
CA ALA A 188 10.30 5.74 -17.43
C ALA A 188 10.37 5.44 -18.94
N SER A 189 9.32 4.84 -19.50
CA SER A 189 9.11 4.94 -20.94
C SER A 189 8.55 6.32 -21.20
N ALA A 190 9.50 7.23 -21.42
CA ALA A 190 9.27 8.53 -21.97
C ALA A 190 8.39 8.42 -23.22
N THR A 191 7.34 9.25 -23.23
CA THR A 191 6.79 9.96 -24.39
C THR A 191 7.42 9.61 -25.74
N ALA A 192 6.59 9.06 -26.63
CA ALA A 192 6.69 9.25 -28.07
C ALA A 192 5.40 9.93 -28.56
#